data_AF-A0A7J9XE01-F1
#
_entry.id   AF-A0A7J9XE01-F1
#
_cell.length_a   1.000
_cell.length_b   1.000
_cell.length_c   1.000
_cell.angle_alpha   90.00
_cell.angle_beta   90.00
_cell.angle_gamma   90.00
#
_symmetry.space_group_name_H-M   'P 1'
#
loop_
_entity.id
_entity.type
_entity.pdbx_description
1 polymer ?
#
loop_
_entity_poly.entity_id
_entity_poly.type
_entity_poly.pdbx_seq_one_letter_code
_entity_poly.pdbx_strand_id
1 'polypeptide(L)'
;MTSSETAVRAPVRRRPALRWTVVACAGAYALPLAVAALVSRPQLFGLSDVTGFLHLAAFPAVRGIAWSVVAVVLAGVVLVARRRYLVWLLVVAALAGGFDLATTALRGVGGQLPPPSPGDISVVTVNTLNEMVSPEEVGKLVVEEHAVALAMPETSRTFADEVAAYLAERDVRMQVFGGVPRELAWPSVTSLLVSTTLGRYETVARAKPTLDAVAAAPVRGDGPTFAAVHTPPPFVPVSAPRAWEGIWRDGASRAAALAGNGART
;
A
#
# COMPACT_ATOMS: atom_id res chain seq x y z
N MET A 1 59.08 -33.07 -63.69
CA MET A 1 57.67 -32.64 -63.75
C MET A 1 57.04 -32.91 -62.40
N THR A 2 56.91 -31.87 -61.58
CA THR A 2 56.37 -31.91 -60.22
C THR A 2 54.87 -31.59 -60.28
N SER A 3 54.01 -32.57 -60.03
CA SER A 3 52.56 -32.36 -59.97
C SER A 3 52.19 -31.88 -58.57
N SER A 4 51.81 -30.61 -58.49
CA SER A 4 51.37 -29.89 -57.30
C SER A 4 49.95 -30.32 -56.89
N GLU A 5 49.83 -30.85 -55.68
CA GLU A 5 48.59 -31.22 -55.01
C GLU A 5 47.91 -29.96 -54.44
N THR A 6 46.87 -29.45 -55.12
CA THR A 6 46.04 -28.34 -54.63
C THR A 6 44.99 -28.86 -53.64
N ALA A 7 45.30 -28.76 -52.34
CA ALA A 7 44.35 -29.01 -51.26
C ALA A 7 43.27 -27.91 -51.21
N VAL A 8 42.04 -28.25 -51.58
CA VAL A 8 40.85 -27.40 -51.43
C VAL A 8 40.50 -27.30 -49.95
N ARG A 9 40.84 -26.18 -49.29
CA ARG A 9 40.36 -25.87 -47.93
C ARG A 9 38.85 -25.62 -47.95
N ALA A 10 38.09 -26.52 -47.32
CA ALA A 10 36.67 -26.33 -47.09
C ALA A 10 36.41 -25.07 -46.23
N PRO A 11 35.33 -24.31 -46.51
CA PRO A 11 35.02 -23.11 -45.77
C PRO A 11 34.61 -23.46 -44.32
N VAL A 12 35.36 -22.93 -43.35
CA VAL A 12 35.01 -23.01 -41.93
C VAL A 12 33.73 -22.21 -41.72
N ARG A 13 32.59 -22.90 -41.60
CA ARG A 13 31.32 -22.30 -41.15
C ARG A 13 31.49 -21.79 -39.73
N ARG A 14 31.82 -20.51 -39.57
CA ARG A 14 31.68 -19.82 -38.28
C ARG A 14 30.22 -19.94 -37.86
N ARG A 15 29.94 -20.44 -36.65
CA ARG A 15 28.59 -20.47 -36.04
C ARG A 15 28.45 -19.27 -35.08
N PRO A 16 27.92 -18.10 -35.50
CA PRO A 16 27.68 -17.00 -34.57
C PRO A 16 26.29 -17.09 -33.93
N ALA A 17 25.45 -18.05 -34.31
CA ALA A 17 24.02 -18.03 -34.01
C ALA A 17 23.63 -18.55 -32.62
N LEU A 18 24.41 -19.45 -32.01
CA LEU A 18 23.97 -20.19 -30.81
C LEU A 18 23.75 -19.28 -29.59
N ARG A 19 24.58 -18.24 -29.42
CA ARG A 19 24.47 -17.30 -28.30
C ARG A 19 23.22 -16.42 -28.41
N TRP A 20 22.88 -15.97 -29.61
CA TRP A 20 21.69 -15.15 -29.85
C TRP A 20 20.39 -15.94 -29.68
N THR A 21 20.37 -17.23 -30.04
CA THR A 21 19.19 -18.08 -29.85
C THR A 21 18.92 -18.35 -28.37
N VAL A 22 19.95 -18.61 -27.56
CA VAL A 22 19.80 -18.81 -26.11
C VAL A 22 19.30 -17.54 -25.42
N VAL A 23 19.84 -16.36 -25.78
CA VAL A 23 19.39 -15.07 -25.25
C VAL A 23 17.94 -14.78 -25.66
N ALA A 24 17.57 -15.03 -26.91
CA ALA A 24 16.21 -14.84 -27.39
C ALA A 24 15.21 -15.77 -26.70
N CYS A 25 15.56 -17.05 -26.49
CA CYS A 25 14.73 -17.97 -25.73
C CYS A 25 14.61 -17.54 -24.27
N ALA A 26 15.72 -17.23 -23.60
CA ALA A 26 15.70 -16.75 -22.22
C ALA A 26 14.83 -15.49 -22.05
N GLY A 27 14.92 -14.53 -22.98
CA GLY A 27 14.07 -13.34 -23.01
C GLY A 27 12.59 -13.66 -23.18
N ALA A 28 12.24 -14.59 -24.08
CA ALA A 28 10.85 -15.00 -24.32
C ALA A 28 10.18 -15.64 -23.09
N TYR A 29 10.95 -16.31 -22.23
CA TYR A 29 10.44 -16.91 -20.99
C TYR A 29 10.50 -15.94 -19.79
N ALA A 30 11.57 -15.17 -19.66
CA ALA A 30 11.77 -14.27 -18.53
C ALA A 30 10.86 -13.03 -18.59
N LEU A 31 10.60 -12.48 -19.79
CA LEU A 31 9.83 -11.25 -19.94
C LEU A 31 8.39 -11.36 -19.41
N PRO A 32 7.59 -12.40 -19.76
CA PRO A 32 6.24 -12.56 -19.23
C PRO A 32 6.21 -12.66 -17.70
N LEU A 33 7.17 -13.38 -17.12
CA LEU A 33 7.30 -13.51 -15.67
C LEU A 33 7.64 -12.16 -15.02
N ALA A 34 8.56 -11.40 -15.61
CA ALA A 34 8.90 -10.06 -15.15
C ALA A 34 7.71 -9.11 -15.22
N VAL A 35 6.93 -9.14 -16.31
CA VAL A 35 5.70 -8.34 -16.45
C VAL A 35 4.66 -8.74 -15.40
N ALA A 36 4.44 -10.04 -15.20
CA ALA A 36 3.51 -10.53 -14.17
C ALA A 36 3.95 -10.08 -12.76
N ALA A 37 5.24 -10.21 -12.44
CA ALA A 37 5.79 -9.75 -11.18
C ALA A 37 5.64 -8.23 -11.01
N LEU A 38 5.92 -7.45 -12.05
CA LEU A 38 5.81 -5.99 -12.05
C LEU A 38 4.37 -5.52 -11.80
N VAL A 39 3.40 -6.15 -12.47
CA VAL A 39 1.98 -5.79 -12.39
C VAL A 39 1.33 -6.27 -11.09
N SER A 40 1.67 -7.48 -10.61
CA SER A 40 1.08 -8.04 -9.40
C SER A 40 1.81 -7.64 -8.12
N ARG A 41 3.09 -7.26 -8.22
CA ARG A 41 3.95 -6.90 -7.07
C ARG A 41 4.82 -5.66 -7.37
N PRO A 42 4.23 -4.50 -7.69
CA PRO A 42 4.98 -3.27 -7.95
C PRO A 42 5.88 -2.84 -6.77
N GLN A 43 5.55 -3.23 -5.54
CA GLN A 43 6.38 -2.97 -4.34
C GLN A 43 7.79 -3.56 -4.43
N LEU A 44 7.96 -4.69 -5.12
CA LEU A 44 9.29 -5.33 -5.26
C LEU A 44 10.24 -4.49 -6.13
N PHE A 45 9.68 -3.55 -6.89
CA PHE A 45 10.41 -2.68 -7.81
C PHE A 45 10.40 -1.22 -7.34
N GLY A 46 9.88 -0.94 -6.14
CA GLY A 46 9.73 0.42 -5.63
C GLY A 46 8.75 1.26 -6.43
N LEU A 47 7.72 0.65 -7.03
CA LEU A 47 6.71 1.33 -7.86
C LEU A 47 5.35 1.46 -7.17
N SER A 48 5.27 1.15 -5.88
CA SER A 48 4.01 1.22 -5.11
C SER A 48 3.44 2.62 -4.99
N ASP A 49 4.28 3.63 -5.18
CA ASP A 49 3.95 5.05 -5.12
C ASP A 49 3.78 5.68 -6.52
N VAL A 50 3.82 4.88 -7.58
CA VAL A 50 3.62 5.37 -8.95
C VAL A 50 2.15 5.25 -9.34
N THR A 51 1.56 6.36 -9.82
CA THR A 51 0.19 6.38 -10.33
C THR A 51 -0.01 5.31 -11.40
N GLY A 52 -1.09 4.53 -11.29
CA GLY A 52 -1.34 3.34 -12.12
C GLY A 52 -0.92 2.04 -11.42
N PHE A 53 0.34 1.92 -10.99
CA PHE A 53 0.78 0.76 -10.19
C PHE A 53 0.13 0.73 -8.81
N LEU A 54 -0.06 1.90 -8.19
CA LEU A 54 -0.86 2.07 -6.98
C LEU A 54 -2.28 1.50 -7.16
N HIS A 55 -2.96 1.87 -8.26
CA HIS A 55 -4.31 1.39 -8.54
C HIS A 55 -4.34 -0.12 -8.77
N LEU A 56 -3.37 -0.65 -9.52
CA LEU A 56 -3.25 -2.10 -9.70
C LEU A 56 -3.07 -2.79 -8.34
N ALA A 57 -2.18 -2.29 -7.49
CA ALA A 57 -1.95 -2.83 -6.15
C ALA A 57 -3.19 -2.80 -5.26
N ALA A 58 -4.03 -1.76 -5.37
CA ALA A 58 -5.26 -1.58 -4.59
C ALA A 58 -6.37 -2.59 -4.95
N PHE A 59 -6.39 -3.14 -6.16
CA PHE A 59 -7.43 -4.04 -6.63
C PHE A 59 -6.90 -5.45 -6.99
N PRO A 60 -6.39 -6.22 -6.00
CA PRO A 60 -5.85 -7.55 -6.26
C PRO A 60 -6.91 -8.51 -6.82
N ALA A 61 -8.17 -8.40 -6.40
CA ALA A 61 -9.26 -9.22 -6.93
C ALA A 61 -9.48 -9.00 -8.44
N VAL A 62 -9.59 -7.73 -8.86
CA VAL A 62 -9.79 -7.34 -10.27
C VAL A 62 -8.60 -7.80 -11.11
N ARG A 63 -7.38 -7.61 -10.62
CA ARG A 63 -6.16 -8.08 -11.30
C ARG A 63 -6.14 -9.61 -11.42
N GLY A 64 -6.53 -10.32 -10.36
CA GLY A 64 -6.63 -11.78 -10.36
C GLY A 64 -7.62 -12.30 -11.40
N ILE A 65 -8.78 -11.65 -11.53
CA ILE A 65 -9.78 -11.95 -12.57
C ILE A 65 -9.20 -11.69 -13.97
N ALA A 66 -8.56 -10.53 -14.17
CA ALA A 66 -7.96 -10.18 -15.47
C ALA A 66 -6.91 -11.21 -15.92
N TRP A 67 -6.01 -11.63 -15.01
CA TRP A 67 -5.04 -12.70 -15.28
C TRP A 67 -5.72 -14.05 -15.60
N SER A 68 -6.80 -14.36 -14.89
CA SER A 68 -7.57 -15.58 -15.13
C SER A 68 -8.22 -15.58 -16.52
N VAL A 69 -8.77 -14.45 -16.97
CA VAL A 69 -9.30 -14.30 -18.34
C VAL A 69 -8.19 -14.49 -19.37
N VAL A 70 -7.03 -13.87 -19.17
CA VAL A 70 -5.85 -14.07 -20.05
C VAL A 70 -5.45 -15.54 -20.10
N ALA A 71 -5.41 -16.24 -18.97
CA ALA A 71 -5.13 -17.66 -18.91
C ALA A 71 -6.17 -18.49 -19.69
N VAL A 72 -7.46 -18.23 -19.53
CA VAL A 72 -8.52 -18.94 -20.28
C VAL A 72 -8.37 -18.74 -21.80
N VAL A 73 -8.13 -17.51 -22.24
CA VAL A 73 -7.89 -17.21 -23.66
C VAL A 73 -6.65 -17.95 -24.18
N LEU A 74 -5.54 -17.91 -23.43
CA LEU A 74 -4.31 -18.60 -23.81
C LEU A 74 -4.51 -20.12 -23.86
N ALA A 75 -5.28 -20.71 -22.95
CA ALA A 75 -5.62 -22.13 -22.98
C ALA A 75 -6.35 -22.50 -24.28
N GLY A 76 -7.35 -21.71 -24.68
CA GLY A 76 -8.05 -21.88 -25.97
C GLY A 76 -7.09 -21.82 -27.17
N VAL A 77 -6.19 -20.83 -27.19
CA VAL A 77 -5.20 -20.69 -28.27
C VAL A 77 -4.19 -21.84 -28.27
N VAL A 78 -3.74 -22.32 -27.09
CA VAL A 78 -2.85 -23.49 -26.97
C VAL A 78 -3.50 -24.73 -27.58
N LEU A 79 -4.78 -24.97 -27.29
CA LEU A 79 -5.52 -26.12 -27.81
C LEU A 79 -5.59 -26.12 -29.34
N VAL A 80 -5.78 -24.94 -29.96
CA VAL A 80 -5.87 -24.78 -31.41
C VAL A 80 -4.49 -24.76 -32.08
N ALA A 81 -3.59 -23.89 -31.63
CA ALA A 81 -2.32 -23.60 -32.29
C ALA A 81 -1.17 -24.55 -31.91
N ARG A 82 -1.31 -25.30 -30.80
CA ARG A 82 -0.35 -26.29 -30.28
C ARG A 82 1.09 -25.77 -30.15
N ARG A 83 1.27 -24.49 -29.85
CA ARG A 83 2.59 -23.86 -29.68
C ARG A 83 3.06 -23.97 -28.23
N ARG A 84 4.20 -24.63 -27.99
CA ARG A 84 4.76 -24.85 -26.64
C ARG A 84 5.05 -23.56 -25.86
N TYR A 85 5.43 -22.47 -26.51
CA TYR A 85 5.69 -21.20 -25.82
C TYR A 85 4.41 -20.58 -25.21
N LEU A 86 3.24 -20.83 -25.79
CA LEU A 86 1.96 -20.34 -25.25
C LEU A 86 1.60 -21.04 -23.94
N VAL A 87 2.04 -22.28 -23.75
CA VAL A 87 1.88 -23.01 -22.48
C VAL A 87 2.59 -22.28 -21.34
N TRP A 88 3.77 -21.72 -21.60
CA TRP A 88 4.48 -20.93 -20.61
C TRP A 88 3.72 -19.66 -20.23
N LEU A 89 3.23 -18.91 -21.23
CA LEU A 89 2.42 -17.70 -20.98
C LEU A 89 1.16 -18.04 -20.18
N LEU A 90 0.51 -19.16 -20.51
CA LEU A 90 -0.65 -19.67 -19.79
C LEU A 90 -0.30 -19.93 -18.32
N VAL A 91 0.80 -20.65 -18.04
CA VAL A 91 1.23 -20.95 -16.67
C VAL A 91 1.51 -19.67 -15.89
N VAL A 92 2.25 -18.72 -16.48
CA VAL A 92 2.54 -17.43 -15.82
C VAL A 92 1.26 -16.67 -15.50
N ALA A 93 0.34 -16.56 -16.45
CA ALA A 93 -0.95 -15.89 -16.24
C ALA A 93 -1.80 -16.59 -15.17
N ALA A 94 -1.87 -17.93 -15.21
CA ALA A 94 -2.62 -18.72 -14.24
C ALA A 94 -2.05 -18.58 -12.81
N LEU A 95 -0.72 -18.59 -12.67
CA LEU A 95 -0.06 -18.39 -11.38
C LEU A 95 -0.27 -16.98 -10.84
N ALA A 96 -0.12 -15.96 -11.69
CA ALA A 96 -0.37 -14.57 -11.30
C ALA A 96 -1.81 -14.37 -10.83
N GLY A 97 -2.79 -14.87 -11.62
CA GLY A 97 -4.20 -14.80 -11.28
C GLY A 97 -4.55 -15.56 -10.01
N GLY A 98 -4.09 -16.81 -9.89
CA GLY A 98 -4.30 -17.64 -8.70
C GLY A 98 -3.72 -17.02 -7.44
N PHE A 99 -2.52 -16.43 -7.52
CA PHE A 99 -1.88 -15.79 -6.37
C PHE A 99 -2.61 -14.52 -5.93
N ASP A 100 -3.07 -13.69 -6.86
CA ASP A 100 -3.83 -12.47 -6.56
C ASP A 100 -5.21 -12.79 -5.95
N LEU A 101 -5.89 -13.80 -6.48
CA LEU A 101 -7.17 -14.29 -5.94
C LEU A 101 -6.98 -14.96 -4.57
N ALA A 102 -5.95 -15.78 -4.39
CA ALA A 102 -5.63 -16.38 -3.11
C ALA A 102 -5.28 -15.32 -2.06
N THR A 103 -4.51 -14.29 -2.43
CA THR A 103 -4.21 -13.17 -1.53
C THR A 103 -5.49 -12.45 -1.11
N THR A 104 -6.41 -12.19 -2.05
CA THR A 104 -7.73 -11.61 -1.75
C THR A 104 -8.52 -12.50 -0.81
N ALA A 105 -8.62 -13.80 -1.09
CA ALA A 105 -9.36 -14.75 -0.27
C ALA A 105 -8.80 -14.84 1.16
N LEU A 106 -7.46 -14.88 1.31
CA LEU A 106 -6.79 -14.92 2.60
C LEU A 106 -6.93 -13.62 3.40
N ARG A 107 -7.04 -12.47 2.71
CA ARG A 107 -7.34 -11.18 3.35
C ARG A 107 -8.81 -11.03 3.74
N GLY A 108 -9.65 -11.98 3.33
CA GLY A 108 -11.09 -11.97 3.57
C GLY A 108 -11.86 -11.26 2.45
N VAL A 109 -13.01 -11.85 2.12
CA VAL A 109 -14.03 -11.25 1.24
C VAL A 109 -15.27 -11.09 2.10
N GLY A 110 -15.61 -9.85 2.50
CA GLY A 110 -16.86 -9.57 3.21
C GLY A 110 -16.77 -9.11 4.67
N GLY A 111 -15.75 -8.35 5.06
CA GLY A 111 -15.79 -7.46 6.24
C GLY A 111 -15.84 -8.10 7.64
N GLN A 112 -16.00 -9.42 7.76
CA GLN A 112 -15.98 -10.10 9.05
C GLN A 112 -14.54 -10.29 9.53
N LEU A 113 -14.20 -9.66 10.65
CA LEU A 113 -12.93 -9.88 11.33
C LEU A 113 -12.97 -11.20 12.13
N PRO A 114 -11.82 -11.87 12.33
CA PRO A 114 -11.75 -12.97 13.29
C PRO A 114 -12.13 -12.46 14.68
N PRO A 115 -12.56 -13.36 15.59
CA PRO A 115 -12.80 -13.00 16.99
C PRO A 115 -11.55 -12.35 17.60
N PRO A 116 -11.72 -11.32 18.47
CA PRO A 116 -10.60 -10.68 19.15
C PRO A 116 -9.77 -11.69 19.96
N SER A 117 -8.46 -11.60 19.83
CA SER A 117 -7.48 -12.36 20.61
C SER A 117 -6.93 -11.53 21.78
N PRO A 118 -6.38 -12.15 22.83
CA PRO A 118 -5.73 -11.42 23.91
C PRO A 118 -4.59 -10.55 23.38
N GLY A 119 -4.64 -9.25 23.70
CA GLY A 119 -3.66 -8.26 23.24
C GLY A 119 -4.06 -7.52 21.95
N ASP A 120 -5.16 -7.90 21.30
CA ASP A 120 -5.71 -7.13 20.19
C ASP A 120 -6.19 -5.76 20.68
N ILE A 121 -5.99 -4.75 19.84
CA ILE A 121 -6.41 -3.38 20.10
C ILE A 121 -7.27 -2.86 18.95
N SER A 122 -8.29 -2.08 19.29
CA SER A 122 -9.10 -1.36 18.31
C SER A 122 -8.54 0.04 18.09
N VAL A 123 -8.29 0.39 16.85
CA VAL A 123 -7.86 1.73 16.44
C VAL A 123 -8.83 2.23 15.38
N VAL A 124 -9.39 3.42 15.60
CA VAL A 124 -10.36 4.03 14.69
C VAL A 124 -9.72 5.21 13.98
N THR A 125 -10.11 5.43 12.72
CA THR A 125 -9.75 6.63 11.97
C THR A 125 -11.02 7.28 11.42
N VAL A 126 -11.19 8.57 11.65
CA VAL A 126 -12.34 9.35 11.17
C VAL A 126 -11.83 10.65 10.55
N ASN A 127 -11.92 10.79 9.23
CA ASN A 127 -11.80 12.12 8.63
C ASN A 127 -13.11 12.87 8.93
N THR A 128 -13.03 13.94 9.72
CA THR A 128 -14.22 14.69 10.15
C THR A 128 -14.75 15.66 9.10
N LEU A 129 -14.11 15.73 7.92
CA LEU A 129 -14.43 16.62 6.80
C LEU A 129 -14.55 18.08 7.27
N ASN A 130 -13.52 18.59 7.92
CA ASN A 130 -13.52 19.89 8.60
C ASN A 130 -14.65 20.03 9.62
N GLU A 131 -14.85 18.98 10.43
CA GLU A 131 -15.78 18.97 11.57
C GLU A 131 -17.26 19.12 11.13
N MET A 132 -17.63 18.49 10.01
CA MET A 132 -19.01 18.35 9.56
C MET A 132 -19.82 17.31 10.34
N VAL A 133 -19.15 16.52 11.19
CA VAL A 133 -19.76 15.56 12.13
C VAL A 133 -19.76 16.13 13.54
N SER A 134 -20.63 15.63 14.41
CA SER A 134 -20.67 16.03 15.82
C SER A 134 -19.62 15.27 16.66
N PRO A 135 -19.08 15.87 17.74
CA PRO A 135 -18.21 15.17 18.68
C PRO A 135 -18.86 13.92 19.29
N GLU A 136 -20.18 13.94 19.49
CA GLU A 136 -20.95 12.84 20.03
C GLU A 136 -21.03 11.64 19.08
N GLU A 137 -21.18 11.87 17.77
CA GLU A 137 -21.15 10.80 16.77
C GLU A 137 -19.79 10.10 16.74
N VAL A 138 -18.71 10.88 16.77
CA VAL A 138 -17.34 10.34 16.84
C VAL A 138 -17.12 9.59 18.15
N GLY A 139 -17.56 10.15 19.27
CA GLY A 139 -17.45 9.53 20.59
C GLY A 139 -18.24 8.23 20.71
N LYS A 140 -19.44 8.14 20.14
CA LYS A 140 -20.22 6.90 20.08
C LYS A 140 -19.47 5.81 19.31
N LEU A 141 -18.91 6.14 18.15
CA LEU A 141 -18.12 5.20 17.36
C LEU A 141 -16.92 4.65 18.18
N VAL A 142 -16.23 5.49 18.94
CA VAL A 142 -15.12 5.05 19.81
C VAL A 142 -15.59 4.07 20.88
N VAL A 143 -16.76 4.32 21.49
CA VAL A 143 -17.33 3.44 22.52
C VAL A 143 -17.79 2.12 21.90
N GLU A 144 -18.49 2.16 20.77
CA GLU A 144 -19.01 1.00 20.04
C GLU A 144 -17.89 0.07 19.58
N GLU A 145 -16.79 0.63 19.08
CA GLU A 145 -15.63 -0.13 18.59
C GLU A 145 -14.60 -0.46 19.68
N HIS A 146 -14.84 -0.04 20.92
CA HIS A 146 -13.89 -0.15 22.04
C HIS A 146 -12.49 0.38 21.69
N ALA A 147 -12.43 1.50 20.96
CA ALA A 147 -11.19 2.02 20.41
C ALA A 147 -10.26 2.56 21.51
N VAL A 148 -8.99 2.16 21.48
CA VAL A 148 -7.94 2.65 22.39
C VAL A 148 -7.11 3.77 21.78
N ALA A 149 -7.24 3.99 20.47
CA ALA A 149 -6.68 5.14 19.77
C ALA A 149 -7.62 5.60 18.65
N LEU A 150 -7.64 6.90 18.41
CA LEU A 150 -8.46 7.54 17.39
C LEU A 150 -7.64 8.56 16.61
N ALA A 151 -7.46 8.33 15.31
CA ALA A 151 -6.86 9.28 14.39
C ALA A 151 -7.95 10.13 13.71
N MET A 152 -7.82 11.45 13.75
CA MET A 152 -8.80 12.36 13.18
C MET A 152 -8.16 13.39 12.24
N PRO A 153 -8.05 13.07 10.95
CA PRO A 153 -7.75 14.05 9.90
C PRO A 153 -8.85 15.12 9.79
N GLU A 154 -8.43 16.35 9.46
CA GLU A 154 -9.31 17.52 9.31
C GLU A 154 -10.03 17.90 10.61
N THR A 155 -9.33 17.75 11.73
CA THR A 155 -9.89 17.95 13.08
C THR A 155 -8.99 18.84 13.93
N SER A 156 -9.55 19.97 14.36
CA SER A 156 -8.92 20.91 15.28
C SER A 156 -8.73 20.31 16.66
N ARG A 157 -7.88 20.98 17.44
CA ARG A 157 -7.67 20.63 18.84
C ARG A 157 -8.95 20.82 19.66
N THR A 158 -9.70 21.88 19.39
CA THR A 158 -10.95 22.19 20.09
C THR A 158 -11.96 21.05 19.95
N PHE A 159 -12.20 20.60 18.71
CA PHE A 159 -13.10 19.47 18.45
C PHE A 159 -12.60 18.17 19.08
N ALA A 160 -11.28 17.92 19.03
CA ALA A 160 -10.68 16.75 19.65
C ALA A 160 -10.85 16.73 21.18
N ASP A 161 -10.74 17.88 21.83
CA ASP A 161 -10.98 18.04 23.26
C ASP A 161 -12.48 17.84 23.61
N GLU A 162 -13.41 18.28 22.75
CA GLU A 162 -14.86 18.03 22.89
C GLU A 162 -15.19 16.53 22.80
N VAL A 163 -14.60 15.81 21.84
CA VAL A 163 -14.72 14.35 21.75
C VAL A 163 -14.17 13.68 23.02
N ALA A 164 -13.00 14.12 23.52
CA ALA A 164 -12.42 13.59 24.74
C ALA A 164 -13.30 13.86 25.98
N ALA A 165 -13.94 15.02 26.06
CA ALA A 165 -14.88 15.36 27.13
C ALA A 165 -16.13 14.45 27.09
N TYR A 166 -16.73 14.26 25.92
CA TYR A 166 -17.86 13.33 25.72
C TYR A 166 -17.53 11.90 26.17
N LEU A 167 -16.33 11.43 25.85
CA LEU A 167 -15.83 10.11 26.24
C LEU A 167 -15.56 10.02 27.75
N ALA A 168 -15.04 11.09 28.36
CA ALA A 168 -14.78 11.14 29.79
C ALA A 168 -16.04 11.02 30.64
N GLU A 169 -17.18 11.56 30.19
CA GLU A 169 -18.49 11.37 30.82
C GLU A 169 -18.95 9.89 30.85
N ARG A 170 -18.30 9.04 30.05
CA ARG A 170 -18.59 7.61 29.89
C ARG A 170 -17.42 6.74 30.37
N ASP A 171 -16.58 7.28 31.25
CA ASP A 171 -15.39 6.62 31.81
C ASP A 171 -14.31 6.22 30.79
N VAL A 172 -14.37 6.73 29.55
CA VAL A 172 -13.34 6.54 28.53
C VAL A 172 -12.44 7.77 28.50
N ARG A 173 -11.29 7.71 29.18
CA ARG A 173 -10.35 8.85 29.25
C ARG A 173 -9.28 8.77 28.17
N MET A 174 -9.21 9.81 27.33
CA MET A 174 -8.27 9.95 26.21
C MET A 174 -7.26 11.07 26.45
N GLN A 175 -6.03 10.87 25.97
CA GLN A 175 -4.97 11.88 25.86
C GLN A 175 -5.03 12.47 24.45
N VAL A 176 -5.10 13.80 24.33
CA VAL A 176 -5.24 14.49 23.03
C VAL A 176 -3.89 15.03 22.55
N PHE A 177 -3.53 14.70 21.31
CA PHE A 177 -2.31 15.12 20.62
C PHE A 177 -2.64 15.78 19.28
N GLY A 178 -1.75 16.66 18.81
CA GLY A 178 -1.92 17.33 17.52
C GLY A 178 -2.99 18.43 17.54
N GLY A 179 -3.43 18.82 16.35
CA GLY A 179 -4.36 19.92 16.14
C GLY A 179 -3.79 21.31 16.43
N VAL A 180 -4.58 22.32 16.10
CA VAL A 180 -4.48 23.71 16.59
C VAL A 180 -5.90 24.17 16.94
N PRO A 181 -6.08 25.26 17.71
CA PRO A 181 -7.40 25.83 17.94
C PRO A 181 -8.17 26.04 16.62
N ARG A 182 -9.49 25.83 16.65
CA ARG A 182 -10.37 25.87 15.46
C ARG A 182 -10.21 27.16 14.66
N GLU A 183 -10.02 28.29 15.31
CA GLU A 183 -9.85 29.61 14.68
C GLU A 183 -8.56 29.72 13.86
N LEU A 184 -7.58 28.85 14.15
CA LEU A 184 -6.31 28.73 13.45
C LEU A 184 -6.26 27.51 12.52
N ALA A 185 -7.32 26.69 12.51
CA ALA A 185 -7.43 25.49 11.70
C ALA A 185 -7.91 25.87 10.30
N TRP A 186 -6.96 26.04 9.36
CA TRP A 186 -7.24 26.09 7.92
C TRP A 186 -6.81 24.73 7.31
N PRO A 187 -7.53 24.20 6.31
CA PRO A 187 -8.15 22.87 6.27
C PRO A 187 -7.13 21.75 6.12
N SER A 188 -6.37 21.47 7.17
CA SER A 188 -5.16 20.64 7.10
C SER A 188 -4.61 20.37 8.50
N VAL A 189 -5.48 20.11 9.47
CA VAL A 189 -5.06 19.83 10.85
C VAL A 189 -5.43 18.40 11.20
N THR A 190 -4.55 17.72 11.92
CA THR A 190 -4.76 16.32 12.30
C THR A 190 -4.60 16.18 13.80
N SER A 191 -5.58 15.52 14.42
CA SER A 191 -5.59 15.22 15.85
C SER A 191 -5.50 13.71 16.10
N LEU A 192 -4.95 13.32 17.24
CA LEU A 192 -4.80 11.94 17.68
C LEU A 192 -5.22 11.84 19.14
N LEU A 193 -6.11 10.90 19.45
CA LEU A 193 -6.49 10.55 20.82
C LEU A 193 -5.93 9.16 21.16
N VAL A 194 -5.37 9.01 22.36
CA VAL A 194 -4.88 7.72 22.87
C VAL A 194 -5.41 7.48 24.29
N SER A 195 -5.98 6.30 24.53
CA SER A 195 -6.55 5.94 25.83
C SER A 195 -5.50 6.00 26.94
N THR A 196 -5.89 6.58 28.07
CA THR A 196 -5.06 6.59 29.29
C THR A 196 -4.87 5.21 29.90
N THR A 197 -5.68 4.21 29.52
CA THR A 197 -5.51 2.82 29.94
C THR A 197 -4.22 2.19 29.40
N LEU A 198 -3.68 2.72 28.31
CA LEU A 198 -2.38 2.32 27.76
C LEU A 198 -1.20 2.99 28.48
N GLY A 199 -1.46 3.81 29.50
CA GLY A 199 -0.46 4.60 30.20
C GLY A 199 -0.23 5.97 29.56
N ARG A 200 0.87 6.62 29.96
CA ARG A 200 1.20 7.98 29.51
C ARG A 200 1.88 7.95 28.17
N TYR A 201 1.40 8.77 27.24
CA TYR A 201 1.98 8.96 25.92
C TYR A 201 2.49 10.40 25.77
N GLU A 202 3.50 10.59 24.92
CA GLU A 202 4.03 11.90 24.56
C GLU A 202 4.21 12.03 23.05
N THR A 203 4.14 13.26 22.55
CA THR A 203 4.38 13.53 21.12
C THR A 203 5.85 13.34 20.80
N VAL A 204 6.15 12.33 19.98
CA VAL A 204 7.53 12.04 19.53
C VAL A 204 7.85 12.64 18.17
N ALA A 205 6.81 12.92 17.38
CA ALA A 205 7.00 13.59 16.11
C ALA A 205 5.75 14.38 15.72
N ARG A 206 6.00 15.54 15.14
CA ARG A 206 5.02 16.31 14.40
C ARG A 206 5.63 16.61 13.05
N ALA A 207 4.94 16.21 11.99
CA ALA A 207 5.28 16.62 10.66
C ALA A 207 4.13 17.49 10.16
N LYS A 208 4.46 18.55 9.43
CA LYS A 208 3.51 19.12 8.50
C LYS A 208 3.80 18.51 7.12
N PRO A 209 3.39 17.25 6.82
CA PRO A 209 3.10 16.95 5.43
C PRO A 209 2.01 17.93 4.99
N THR A 210 1.74 17.99 3.70
CA THR A 210 0.84 18.98 3.10
C THR A 210 -0.49 19.17 3.86
N LEU A 211 -0.99 18.16 4.61
CA LEU A 211 -2.22 18.23 5.41
C LEU A 211 -2.10 17.88 6.94
N ASP A 212 -0.89 17.93 7.53
CA ASP A 212 -0.55 17.66 8.97
C ASP A 212 -0.46 16.17 9.40
N ALA A 213 0.38 15.90 10.40
CA ALA A 213 0.59 14.59 10.99
C ALA A 213 1.16 14.69 12.41
N VAL A 214 0.75 13.77 13.28
CA VAL A 214 1.21 13.68 14.66
C VAL A 214 1.44 12.22 15.05
N ALA A 215 2.51 11.96 15.78
CA ALA A 215 2.80 10.66 16.36
C ALA A 215 3.04 10.77 17.87
N ALA A 216 2.54 9.78 18.61
CA ALA A 216 2.70 9.67 20.05
C ALA A 216 3.21 8.27 20.44
N ALA A 217 4.14 8.22 21.37
CA ALA A 217 4.74 6.98 21.88
C ALA A 217 4.59 6.88 23.40
N PRO A 218 4.61 5.66 23.98
CA PRO A 218 4.53 5.48 25.42
C PRO A 218 5.79 6.01 26.11
N VAL A 219 5.62 6.80 27.17
CA VAL A 219 6.74 7.40 27.94
C VAL A 219 7.64 6.33 28.58
N ARG A 220 7.08 5.17 28.93
CA ARG A 220 7.81 4.05 29.57
C ARG A 220 8.23 2.95 28.60
N GLY A 221 7.97 3.10 27.29
CA GLY A 221 8.24 2.07 26.29
C GLY A 221 7.21 0.92 26.25
N ASP A 222 6.30 0.85 27.22
CA ASP A 222 5.25 -0.17 27.28
C ASP A 222 4.08 0.20 26.35
N GLY A 223 4.13 -0.24 25.09
CA GLY A 223 3.01 -0.11 24.13
C GLY A 223 3.43 0.28 22.70
N PRO A 224 2.48 0.29 21.75
CA PRO A 224 2.77 0.68 20.38
C PRO A 224 2.91 2.20 20.23
N THR A 225 3.63 2.64 19.20
CA THR A 225 3.58 4.04 18.75
C THR A 225 2.34 4.23 17.87
N PHE A 226 1.57 5.29 18.11
CA PHE A 226 0.44 5.66 17.26
C PHE A 226 0.78 6.88 16.41
N ALA A 227 0.35 6.88 15.15
CA ALA A 227 0.50 8.00 14.24
C ALA A 227 -0.82 8.30 13.52
N ALA A 228 -1.26 9.55 13.58
CA ALA A 228 -2.34 10.07 12.75
C ALA A 228 -1.72 10.91 11.63
N VAL A 229 -2.03 10.55 10.38
CA VAL A 229 -1.44 11.18 9.21
C VAL A 229 -2.52 11.52 8.20
N HIS A 230 -2.56 12.78 7.78
CA HIS A 230 -3.40 13.21 6.69
C HIS A 230 -2.53 13.43 5.43
N THR A 231 -2.66 12.51 4.48
CA THR A 231 -2.05 12.66 3.16
C THR A 231 -3.07 13.26 2.18
N PRO A 232 -2.63 14.07 1.21
CA PRO A 232 -3.52 14.47 0.12
C PRO A 232 -4.04 13.23 -0.61
N PRO A 233 -5.21 13.28 -1.25
CA PRO A 233 -5.74 12.15 -1.98
C PRO A 233 -4.88 11.84 -3.23
N PRO A 234 -4.70 10.57 -3.61
CA PRO A 234 -3.88 10.13 -4.73
C PRO A 234 -4.60 10.28 -6.09
N PHE A 235 -5.26 11.42 -6.33
CA PHE A 235 -5.78 11.75 -7.65
C PHE A 235 -5.04 12.95 -8.21
N VAL A 236 -4.92 12.98 -9.52
CA VAL A 236 -4.20 14.01 -10.26
C VAL A 236 -5.23 15.09 -10.64
N PRO A 237 -5.27 16.27 -10.00
CA PRO A 237 -6.16 17.34 -10.42
C PRO A 237 -5.77 17.73 -11.85
N VAL A 238 -6.76 17.91 -12.73
CA VAL A 238 -6.53 18.32 -14.13
C VAL A 238 -5.70 19.62 -14.18
N SER A 239 -5.82 20.46 -13.15
CA SER A 239 -5.12 21.74 -13.01
C SER A 239 -3.66 21.66 -12.57
N ALA A 240 -3.19 20.58 -11.93
CA ALA A 240 -1.81 20.49 -11.44
C ALA A 240 -1.24 19.06 -11.34
N PRO A 241 -1.07 18.33 -12.46
CA PRO A 241 -0.82 16.90 -12.43
C PRO A 241 0.45 16.43 -11.72
N ARG A 242 1.59 17.07 -12.02
CA ARG A 242 2.91 16.62 -11.56
C ARG A 242 3.26 17.09 -10.15
N ALA A 243 2.73 18.24 -9.74
CA ALA A 243 2.95 18.76 -8.39
C ALA A 243 2.20 17.89 -7.37
N TRP A 244 0.97 17.51 -7.68
CA TRP A 244 0.12 16.77 -6.74
C TRP A 244 0.61 15.35 -6.45
N GLU A 245 1.09 14.63 -7.47
CA GLU A 245 1.66 13.29 -7.28
C GLU A 245 2.91 13.33 -6.38
N GLY A 246 3.80 14.31 -6.58
CA GLY A 246 4.98 14.48 -5.72
C GLY A 246 4.61 14.78 -4.26
N ILE A 247 3.61 15.64 -4.06
CA ILE A 247 3.08 16.01 -2.73
C ILE A 247 2.50 14.77 -2.01
N TRP A 248 1.71 13.96 -2.71
CA TRP A 248 1.19 12.72 -2.14
C TRP A 248 2.30 11.73 -1.76
N ARG A 249 3.27 11.50 -2.65
CA ARG A 249 4.39 10.58 -2.39
C ARG A 249 5.24 11.00 -1.19
N ASP A 250 5.56 12.29 -1.09
CA ASP A 250 6.28 12.84 0.05
C ASP A 250 5.48 12.67 1.35
N GLY A 251 4.17 12.97 1.31
CA GLY A 251 3.26 12.75 2.44
C GLY A 251 3.21 11.30 2.90
N ALA A 252 3.03 10.35 1.98
CA ALA A 252 3.01 8.92 2.28
C ALA A 252 4.35 8.40 2.83
N SER A 253 5.48 8.89 2.29
CA SER A 253 6.82 8.50 2.76
C SER A 253 7.09 9.02 4.17
N ARG A 254 6.67 10.25 4.48
CA ARG A 254 6.76 10.82 5.83
C ARG A 254 5.84 10.10 6.81
N ALA A 255 4.63 9.72 6.38
CA ALA A 255 3.72 8.90 7.17
C ALA A 255 4.37 7.56 7.54
N ALA A 256 4.99 6.88 6.56
CA ALA A 256 5.71 5.63 6.79
C ALA A 256 6.92 5.82 7.73
N ALA A 257 7.64 6.94 7.63
CA ALA A 257 8.74 7.24 8.54
C ALA A 257 8.27 7.48 9.99
N LEU A 258 7.13 8.15 10.18
CA LEU A 258 6.51 8.34 11.50
C LEU A 258 6.13 7.00 12.14
N ALA A 259 5.58 6.06 11.35
CA ALA A 259 5.25 4.72 11.81
C ALA A 259 6.51 3.84 12.04
N GLY A 260 7.52 3.97 11.19
CA GLY A 260 8.73 3.14 11.21
C GLY A 260 9.79 3.55 12.24
N ASN A 261 9.82 4.82 12.66
CA ASN A 261 10.76 5.28 13.70
C ASN A 261 10.39 4.79 15.11
N GLY A 262 9.17 4.28 15.33
CA GLY A 262 8.80 3.57 16.57
C GLY A 262 9.40 2.15 16.68
N ALA A 263 10.01 1.62 15.61
CA ALA A 263 10.67 0.31 15.61
C ALA A 263 12.18 0.38 15.93
N ARG A 264 12.72 1.58 16.23
CA ARG A 264 14.13 1.78 16.60
C ARG A 264 14.25 2.58 17.91
N THR A 265 13.67 2.07 18.98
CA THR A 265 14.10 2.36 20.35
C THR A 265 13.97 1.09 21.17
#